data_AF-A0A8F1MAA2-F1
#
_entry.id   AF-A0A8F1MAA2-F1
#
_cell.length_a   1.000
_cell.length_b   1.000
_cell.length_c   1.000
_cell.angle_alpha   90.00
_cell.angle_beta   90.00
_cell.angle_gamma   90.00
#
_symmetry.space_group_name_H-M   'P 1'
#
loop_
_entity.id
_entity.type
_entity.pdbx_description
1 polymer ?
#
loop_
_entity_poly.entity_id
_entity_poly.type
_entity_poly.pdbx_seq_one_letter_code
_entity_poly.pdbx_strand_id
1 'polypeptide(L)'
;MLDWVVTVGEKANQYLAPAARQRGCQVKECKNAIEAGSFVRDKLKSEGVALFKGSSGGVWLEESIKINLHSTEDDKYLVRQTPEWIARKNQFFSQFKD
;
A
#
# COMPACT_ATOMS: atom_id res chain seq x y z
N MET A 1 15.15 -8.19 11.32
CA MET A 1 14.65 -8.87 10.09
C MET A 1 13.26 -8.32 9.82
N LEU A 2 12.85 -8.15 8.56
CA LEU A 2 11.49 -7.70 8.24
C LEU A 2 10.51 -8.85 8.48
N ASP A 3 9.41 -8.59 9.18
CA ASP A 3 8.34 -9.60 9.36
C ASP A 3 7.61 -9.88 8.04
N TRP A 4 7.34 -8.82 7.27
CA TRP A 4 6.64 -8.91 5.99
C TRP A 4 7.26 -7.98 4.95
N VAL A 5 7.28 -8.45 3.71
CA VAL A 5 7.41 -7.61 2.52
C VAL A 5 6.08 -7.66 1.77
N VAL A 6 5.42 -6.52 1.64
CA VAL A 6 4.15 -6.42 0.90
C VAL A 6 4.42 -5.80 -0.46
N THR A 7 4.26 -6.57 -1.53
CA THR A 7 4.40 -6.09 -2.91
C THR A 7 3.05 -5.70 -3.47
N VAL A 8 3.00 -4.58 -4.20
CA VAL A 8 1.73 -4.01 -4.67
C VAL A 8 1.81 -3.74 -6.18
N GLY A 9 0.89 -4.34 -6.93
CA GLY A 9 0.80 -4.22 -8.37
C GLY A 9 1.61 -5.27 -9.13
N GLU A 10 1.26 -5.47 -10.40
CA GLU A 10 1.73 -6.58 -11.24
C GLU A 10 3.26 -6.68 -11.29
N LYS A 11 3.96 -5.58 -11.58
CA LYS A 11 5.43 -5.59 -11.71
C LYS A 11 6.13 -5.91 -10.41
N ALA A 12 5.66 -5.40 -9.27
CA ALA A 12 6.25 -5.72 -7.98
C ALA A 12 6.05 -7.20 -7.62
N ASN A 13 4.86 -7.73 -7.90
CA ASN A 13 4.55 -9.14 -7.68
C ASN A 13 5.37 -10.05 -8.62
N GLN A 14 5.56 -9.65 -9.87
CA GLN A 14 6.34 -10.41 -10.85
C GLN A 14 7.84 -10.45 -10.52
N TYR A 15 8.43 -9.34 -10.07
CA TYR A 15 9.89 -9.21 -9.96
C TYR A 15 10.40 -9.12 -8.51
N LEU A 16 9.74 -8.35 -7.65
CA LEU A 16 10.22 -8.10 -6.28
C LEU A 16 9.79 -9.22 -5.33
N ALA A 17 8.57 -9.74 -5.46
CA ALA A 17 8.07 -10.80 -4.59
C ALA A 17 8.94 -12.07 -4.63
N PRO A 18 9.29 -12.65 -5.81
CA PRO A 18 10.15 -13.83 -5.84
C PRO A 18 11.56 -13.52 -5.31
N ALA A 19 12.13 -12.35 -5.63
CA ALA A 19 13.44 -11.96 -5.13
C ALA A 19 13.47 -11.84 -3.60
N ALA A 20 12.43 -11.26 -2.99
CA ALA A 20 12.30 -11.16 -1.53
C ALA A 20 12.11 -12.55 -0.89
N ARG A 21 11.29 -13.43 -1.47
CA ARG A 21 11.14 -14.82 -0.99
C ARG A 21 12.46 -15.59 -1.04
N GLN A 22 13.24 -15.46 -2.11
CA GLN A 22 14.57 -16.10 -2.22
C GLN A 22 15.55 -15.62 -1.15
N ARG A 23 15.35 -14.42 -0.60
CA ARG A 23 16.11 -13.88 0.54
C ARG A 23 15.54 -14.26 1.90
N GLY A 24 14.52 -15.12 1.95
CA GLY A 24 13.89 -15.62 3.17
C GLY A 24 12.82 -14.71 3.76
N CYS A 25 12.38 -13.66 3.06
CA CYS A 25 11.31 -12.80 3.53
C CYS A 25 9.94 -13.50 3.41
N GLN A 26 9.06 -13.26 4.38
CA GLN A 26 7.64 -13.55 4.23
C GLN A 26 7.02 -12.48 3.31
N VAL A 27 6.34 -12.90 2.23
CA VAL A 27 5.85 -11.98 1.20
C VAL A 27 4.35 -12.11 0.99
N LYS A 28 3.65 -10.96 1.02
CA LYS A 28 2.26 -10.84 0.59
C LYS A 28 2.20 -10.03 -0.70
N GLU A 29 1.66 -10.65 -1.74
CA GLU A 29 1.33 -9.98 -2.99
C GLU A 29 -0.07 -9.39 -2.91
N CYS A 30 -0.20 -8.12 -3.29
CA CYS A 30 -1.44 -7.37 -3.34
C CYS A 30 -1.65 -6.79 -4.73
N LYS A 31 -2.90 -6.71 -5.17
CA LYS A 31 -3.28 -6.15 -6.47
C LYS A 31 -3.23 -4.63 -6.48
N ASN A 32 -3.62 -3.99 -5.38
CA ASN A 32 -3.71 -2.53 -5.26
C ASN A 32 -3.44 -2.06 -3.82
N ALA A 33 -3.34 -0.74 -3.63
CA ALA A 33 -3.01 -0.14 -2.34
C ALA A 33 -4.08 -0.36 -1.25
N ILE A 34 -5.36 -0.55 -1.63
CA ILE A 34 -6.43 -0.81 -0.67
C ILE A 34 -6.25 -2.20 -0.05
N GLU A 35 -6.04 -3.24 -0.88
CA GLU A 35 -5.73 -4.59 -0.41
C GLU A 35 -4.49 -4.62 0.48
N ALA A 36 -3.42 -3.91 0.06
CA ALA A 36 -2.20 -3.80 0.85
C ALA A 36 -2.44 -3.12 2.20
N GLY A 37 -3.25 -2.06 2.23
CA GLY A 37 -3.58 -1.33 3.45
C GLY A 37 -4.33 -2.20 4.45
N SER A 38 -5.34 -2.94 3.99
CA SER A 38 -6.10 -3.88 4.81
C SER A 38 -5.20 -4.98 5.38
N PHE A 39 -4.34 -5.58 4.55
CA PHE A 39 -3.40 -6.60 5.02
C PHE A 39 -2.42 -6.06 6.07
N VAL A 40 -1.86 -4.86 5.85
CA VAL A 40 -0.96 -4.24 6.83
C VAL A 40 -1.71 -3.96 8.14
N ARG A 41 -2.95 -3.46 8.08
CA ARG A 41 -3.76 -3.18 9.28
C ARG A 41 -3.96 -4.41 10.15
N ASP A 42 -4.17 -5.58 9.52
CA ASP A 42 -4.37 -6.86 10.21
C ASP A 42 -3.08 -7.44 10.82
N LYS A 43 -1.90 -7.03 10.32
CA LYS A 43 -0.59 -7.57 10.73
C LYS A 43 0.22 -6.62 11.59
N LEU A 44 -0.04 -5.32 11.52
CA LEU A 44 0.69 -4.31 12.26
C LEU A 44 0.37 -4.42 13.76
N LYS A 45 1.40 -4.70 14.55
CA LYS A 45 1.31 -4.82 16.01
C LYS A 45 1.59 -3.46 16.66
N SER A 46 1.24 -3.31 17.94
CA SER A 46 1.72 -2.18 18.75
C SER A 46 3.23 -2.06 18.67
N GLU A 47 3.75 -0.83 18.60
CA GLU A 47 5.17 -0.51 18.37
C GLU A 47 5.76 -0.99 17.02
N GLY A 48 4.93 -1.57 16.15
CA GLY A 48 5.32 -1.97 14.80
C GLY A 48 5.52 -0.76 13.89
N VAL A 49 6.49 -0.87 12.97
CA VAL A 49 6.76 0.18 11.98
C VAL A 49 6.46 -0.36 10.58
N ALA A 50 5.60 0.35 9.84
CA ALA A 50 5.32 0.08 8.44
C ALA A 50 5.91 1.20 7.56
N LEU A 51 6.71 0.82 6.56
CA LEU A 51 7.29 1.74 5.58
C LEU A 51 6.63 1.55 4.23
N PHE A 52 6.12 2.63 3.65
CA PHE A 52 5.40 2.61 2.38
C PHE A 52 6.22 3.33 1.31
N LYS A 53 6.57 2.61 0.23
CA LYS A 53 7.24 3.20 -0.94
C LYS A 53 6.51 2.82 -2.22
N GLY A 54 6.01 3.82 -2.93
CA GLY A 54 5.32 3.64 -4.21
C GLY A 54 5.49 4.85 -5.11
N SER A 55 5.13 4.69 -6.38
CA SER A 55 5.06 5.77 -7.37
C SER A 55 3.63 6.34 -7.44
N SER A 56 3.50 7.57 -7.95
CA SER A 56 2.23 8.19 -8.30
C SER A 56 1.65 7.72 -9.64
N GLY A 57 2.31 6.79 -10.34
CA GLY A 57 1.90 6.30 -11.65
C GLY A 57 0.98 5.08 -11.65
N GLY A 58 0.12 4.89 -10.63
CA GLY A 58 -0.82 3.75 -10.60
C GLY A 58 -0.61 2.74 -9.47
N VAL A 59 -0.11 3.18 -8.32
CA VAL A 59 -0.14 2.36 -7.09
C VAL A 59 -0.85 3.10 -5.96
N TRP A 60 -0.51 4.38 -5.75
CA TRP A 60 -1.16 5.27 -4.78
C TRP A 60 -1.12 4.75 -3.32
N LEU A 61 0.08 4.33 -2.86
CA LEU A 61 0.26 3.79 -1.51
C LEU A 61 -0.11 4.73 -0.36
N GLU A 62 -0.22 6.03 -0.60
CA GLU A 62 -0.79 6.96 0.38
C GLU A 62 -2.21 6.53 0.82
N GLU A 63 -2.99 5.88 -0.05
CA GLU A 63 -4.31 5.35 0.33
C GLU A 63 -4.19 4.09 1.21
N SER A 64 -3.10 3.34 1.08
CA SER A 64 -2.75 2.25 2.01
C SER A 64 -2.43 2.80 3.40
N ILE A 65 -1.73 3.95 3.46
CA ILE A 65 -1.42 4.62 4.73
C ILE A 65 -2.70 5.09 5.41
N LYS A 66 -3.67 5.66 4.68
CA LYS A 66 -4.95 6.10 5.27
C LYS A 66 -5.67 5.01 6.07
N ILE A 67 -5.69 3.78 5.55
CA ILE A 67 -6.29 2.61 6.23
C ILE A 67 -5.59 2.30 7.56
N ASN A 68 -4.31 2.64 7.66
CA ASN A 68 -3.44 2.35 8.80
C ASN A 68 -3.28 3.52 9.78
N LEU A 69 -3.84 4.70 9.47
CA LEU A 69 -3.83 5.83 10.40
C LEU A 69 -4.71 5.52 11.62
N HIS A 70 -4.33 6.13 12.75
CA HIS A 70 -5.13 6.08 13.96
C HIS A 70 -6.38 6.96 13.82
N SER A 71 -6.22 8.14 13.23
CA SER A 71 -7.29 9.10 12.95
C SER A 71 -7.37 9.42 11.46
N THR A 72 -8.60 9.55 10.94
CA THR A 72 -8.83 10.03 9.58
C THR A 72 -8.41 11.48 9.39
N GLU A 73 -8.34 12.28 10.46
CA GLU A 73 -7.92 13.69 10.39
C GLU A 73 -6.46 13.88 9.96
N ASP A 74 -5.65 12.83 10.10
CA ASP A 74 -4.24 12.84 9.72
C ASP A 74 -4.03 12.62 8.22
N ASP A 75 -5.08 12.23 7.49
CA ASP A 75 -4.98 11.96 6.06
C ASP A 75 -4.49 13.19 5.28
N LYS A 76 -4.86 14.40 5.72
CA LYS A 76 -4.45 15.69 5.16
C LYS A 76 -2.94 15.93 5.17
N TYR A 77 -2.20 15.24 6.04
CA TYR A 77 -0.73 15.35 6.10
C TYR A 77 -0.05 14.43 5.08
N LEU A 78 -0.79 13.51 4.47
CA LEU A 78 -0.25 12.65 3.42
C LEU A 78 -0.06 13.45 2.13
N VAL A 79 0.85 12.96 1.29
CA VAL A 79 1.03 13.51 -0.05
C VAL A 79 -0.22 13.29 -0.89
N ARG A 80 -0.46 14.17 -1.88
CA ARG A 80 -1.46 14.00 -2.93
C ARG A 80 -2.90 13.92 -2.42
N GLN A 81 -3.28 14.82 -1.50
CA GLN A 81 -4.64 14.88 -0.94
C GLN A 81 -5.46 16.07 -1.46
N THR A 82 -4.92 16.85 -2.40
CA THR A 82 -5.70 17.90 -3.06
C THR A 82 -6.83 17.29 -3.90
N PRO A 83 -7.94 18.03 -4.14
CA PRO A 83 -9.08 17.52 -4.90
C PRO A 83 -8.71 16.90 -6.26
N GLU A 84 -7.74 17.47 -6.97
CA GLU A 84 -7.28 16.98 -8.27
C GLU A 84 -6.61 15.60 -8.15
N TRP A 85 -5.82 15.38 -7.10
CA TRP A 85 -5.22 14.08 -6.84
C TRP A 85 -6.24 13.05 -6.38
N ILE A 86 -7.22 13.45 -5.57
CA ILE A 86 -8.33 12.58 -5.17
C ILE A 86 -9.12 12.13 -6.41
N ALA A 87 -9.41 13.03 -7.34
CA ALA A 87 -10.11 12.69 -8.59
C ALA A 87 -9.33 11.66 -9.44
N ARG A 88 -8.01 11.85 -9.60
CA ARG A 88 -7.14 10.88 -10.30
C ARG A 88 -7.12 9.51 -9.64
N LYS A 89 -7.03 9.47 -8.31
CA LYS A 89 -7.06 8.22 -7.53
C LYS A 89 -8.40 7.53 -7.67
N ASN A 90 -9.52 8.26 -7.57
CA ASN A 90 -10.86 7.71 -7.75
C ASN A 90 -11.05 7.08 -9.13
N GLN A 91 -10.57 7.75 -10.19
CA GLN A 91 -10.58 7.19 -11.54
C GLN A 91 -9.72 5.93 -11.65
N PHE A 92 -8.54 5.91 -11.03
CA PHE A 92 -7.70 4.71 -11.02
C PHE A 92 -8.37 3.55 -10.26
N PHE A 93 -8.99 3.82 -9.11
CA PHE A 93 -9.56 2.75 -8.28
C PHE A 93 -10.92 2.24 -8.79
N SER A 94 -11.60 2.97 -9.68
CA SER A 94 -12.86 2.48 -10.27
C SER A 94 -12.70 1.19 -11.08
N GLN A 95 -11.49 0.88 -11.56
CA GLN A 95 -11.20 -0.38 -12.26
C GLN A 95 -11.16 -1.62 -11.34
N PHE A 96 -11.20 -1.42 -10.02
CA PHE A 96 -11.22 -2.50 -9.01
C PHE A 96 -12.55 -2.58 -8.26
N LYS A 97 -13.56 -1.82 -8.67
CA LYS A 97 -14.93 -1.99 -8.18
C LYS A 97 -15.54 -3.15 -8.95
N ASP A 98 -16.05 -4.15 -8.22
CA ASP A 98 -16.86 -5.24 -8.79
C ASP A 98 -18.11 -4.70 -9.50
#